data_AF-A0A9X8YMF0-F1
#
_entry.id   AF-A0A9X8YMF0-F1
#
_cell.length_a   1.000
_cell.length_b   1.000
_cell.length_c   1.000
_cell.angle_alpha   90.00
_cell.angle_beta   90.00
_cell.angle_gamma   90.00
#
_symmetry.space_group_name_H-M   'P 1'
#
loop_
_entity.id
_entity.type
_entity.pdbx_description
1 polymer ?
#
loop_
_entity_poly.entity_id
_entity_poly.type
_entity_poly.pdbx_seq_one_letter_code
_entity_poly.pdbx_strand_id
1 'polypeptide(L)'
;PFVAQHAIAPENVFTDWRQAADAGKLADAVLICTQDQMHLEPALAFARQGYAMLLEKPLSPDADECRAIVAEVTRQRLIFSVGHVLRYTRYTQKLKQLLRDGAIGDIVSLQHLEPVGYWHQA
;
A
#
# COMPACT_ATOMS: atom_id res chain seq x y z
N PRO A 1 20.34 -12.10 7.54
CA PRO A 1 18.88 -12.31 7.41
C PRO A 1 18.09 -11.19 8.11
N PHE A 2 16.99 -10.73 7.50
CA PHE A 2 16.15 -9.61 7.96
C PHE A 2 15.84 -9.67 9.47
N VAL A 3 15.42 -10.83 9.97
CA VAL A 3 15.11 -11.09 11.39
C VAL A 3 16.28 -10.71 12.32
N ALA A 4 17.51 -11.14 12.00
CA ALA A 4 18.68 -10.87 12.82
C ALA A 4 19.10 -9.39 12.77
N GLN A 5 18.93 -8.74 11.62
CA GLN A 5 19.26 -7.31 11.45
C GLN A 5 18.31 -6.40 12.25
N HIS A 6 17.06 -6.82 12.42
CA HIS A 6 16.03 -6.05 13.11
C HIS A 6 15.69 -6.57 14.51
N ALA A 7 16.47 -7.53 15.04
CA ALA A 7 16.29 -8.13 16.37
C ALA A 7 14.84 -8.62 16.63
N ILE A 8 14.20 -9.20 15.61
CA ILE A 8 12.84 -9.71 15.72
C ILE A 8 12.87 -11.01 16.55
N ALA A 9 12.11 -11.03 17.64
CA ALA A 9 12.01 -12.19 18.52
C ALA A 9 11.46 -13.43 17.76
N PRO A 10 12.00 -14.65 17.96
CA PRO A 10 11.60 -15.83 17.19
C PRO A 10 10.09 -16.13 17.21
N GLU A 11 9.41 -15.83 18.32
CA GLU A 11 7.96 -15.97 18.49
C GLU A 11 7.13 -15.03 17.60
N ASN A 12 7.74 -13.96 17.07
CA ASN A 12 7.12 -13.02 16.14
C ASN A 12 7.48 -13.31 14.67
N VAL A 13 8.11 -14.45 14.39
CA VAL A 13 8.47 -14.89 13.04
C VAL A 13 7.56 -16.02 12.62
N PHE A 14 6.71 -15.75 11.64
CA PHE A 14 5.69 -16.69 11.14
C PHE A 14 6.01 -17.15 9.73
N THR A 15 5.52 -18.33 9.36
CA THR A 15 5.64 -18.85 7.99
C THR A 15 4.43 -18.54 7.12
N ASP A 16 3.31 -18.16 7.73
CA ASP A 16 2.08 -17.73 7.07
C ASP A 16 1.50 -16.51 7.81
N TRP A 17 0.99 -15.53 7.07
CA TRP A 17 0.38 -14.33 7.65
C TRP A 17 -0.84 -14.64 8.52
N ARG A 18 -1.53 -15.77 8.28
CA ARG A 18 -2.66 -16.23 9.08
C ARG A 18 -2.26 -16.50 10.52
N GLN A 19 -1.07 -17.07 10.74
CA GLN A 19 -0.55 -17.28 12.10
C GLN A 19 -0.32 -15.95 12.83
N ALA A 20 0.18 -14.93 12.12
CA ALA A 20 0.36 -13.60 12.67
C ALA A 20 -1.00 -12.93 13.00
N ALA A 21 -2.03 -13.15 12.18
CA ALA A 21 -3.38 -12.67 12.45
C ALA A 21 -4.01 -13.40 13.65
N ASP A 22 -3.83 -14.72 13.77
CA ASP A 22 -4.38 -15.53 14.87
C ASP A 22 -3.72 -15.23 16.22
N ALA A 23 -2.47 -14.75 16.22
CA ALA A 23 -1.77 -14.29 17.42
C ALA A 23 -2.32 -12.97 18.00
N GLY A 24 -3.27 -12.33 17.31
CA GLY A 24 -3.91 -11.08 17.72
C GLY A 24 -3.14 -9.84 17.27
N LYS A 25 -3.37 -8.71 17.97
CA LYS A 25 -2.75 -7.43 17.60
C LYS A 25 -1.33 -7.32 18.18
N LEU A 26 -0.33 -7.60 17.35
CA LEU A 26 1.11 -7.58 17.69
C LEU A 26 1.77 -6.19 17.49
N ALA A 27 1.17 -5.32 16.67
CA ALA A 27 1.70 -4.01 16.33
C ALA A 27 0.61 -2.97 16.01
N ASP A 28 1.00 -1.71 15.82
CA ASP A 28 0.08 -0.63 15.45
C ASP A 28 -0.26 -0.62 13.95
N ALA A 29 0.68 -1.05 13.12
CA ALA A 29 0.58 -1.01 11.67
C ALA A 29 1.08 -2.32 11.02
N VAL A 30 0.55 -2.60 9.82
CA VAL A 30 0.93 -3.75 8.98
C VAL A 30 1.36 -3.29 7.60
N LEU A 31 2.40 -3.92 7.07
CA LEU A 31 2.83 -3.78 5.68
C LEU A 31 2.46 -5.07 4.94
N ILE A 32 1.55 -4.97 3.97
CA ILE A 32 1.15 -6.11 3.13
C ILE A 32 1.92 -6.02 1.82
N CYS A 33 2.92 -6.89 1.69
CA CYS A 33 3.82 -6.96 0.54
C CYS A 33 3.79 -8.36 -0.11
N THR A 34 2.66 -9.06 -0.04
CA THR A 34 2.45 -10.34 -0.73
C THR A 34 2.29 -10.13 -2.23
N GLN A 35 2.05 -11.20 -2.99
CA GLN A 35 1.73 -11.05 -4.42
C GLN A 35 0.35 -10.41 -4.61
N ASP A 36 0.15 -9.75 -5.75
CA ASP A 36 -1.02 -8.91 -6.06
C ASP A 36 -2.38 -9.58 -5.78
N GLN A 37 -2.54 -10.85 -6.17
CA GLN A 37 -3.79 -11.63 -5.98
C GLN A 37 -4.01 -12.06 -4.52
N MET A 38 -2.98 -11.96 -3.68
CA MET A 38 -3.03 -12.37 -2.28
C MET A 38 -3.34 -11.22 -1.34
N HIS A 39 -3.54 -9.99 -1.83
CA HIS A 39 -3.74 -8.82 -0.97
C HIS A 39 -5.07 -8.81 -0.22
N LEU A 40 -6.15 -9.32 -0.81
CA LEU A 40 -7.50 -9.21 -0.25
C LEU A 40 -7.62 -9.82 1.16
N GLU A 41 -7.29 -11.10 1.30
CA GLU A 41 -7.46 -11.84 2.55
C GLU A 41 -6.69 -11.22 3.74
N PRO A 42 -5.36 -10.99 3.67
CA PRO A 42 -4.62 -10.36 4.77
C PRO A 42 -5.10 -8.92 5.01
N ALA A 43 -5.45 -8.15 3.97
CA ALA A 43 -5.94 -6.79 4.15
C ALA A 43 -7.23 -6.77 4.97
N LEU A 44 -8.21 -7.60 4.63
CA LEU A 44 -9.44 -7.68 5.42
C LEU A 44 -9.18 -8.21 6.83
N ALA A 45 -8.30 -9.21 7.00
CA ALA A 45 -7.99 -9.77 8.31
C ALA A 45 -7.35 -8.73 9.25
N PHE A 46 -6.29 -8.05 8.82
CA PHE A 46 -5.62 -7.05 9.66
C PHE A 46 -6.43 -5.76 9.80
N ALA A 47 -7.21 -5.37 8.81
CA ALA A 47 -8.15 -4.24 8.94
C ALA A 47 -9.23 -4.52 10.01
N ARG A 48 -9.77 -5.76 10.06
CA ARG A 48 -10.73 -6.17 11.10
C ARG A 48 -10.15 -6.09 12.51
N GLN A 49 -8.84 -6.29 12.66
CA GLN A 49 -8.11 -6.14 13.91
C GLN A 49 -7.66 -4.70 14.22
N GLY A 50 -7.94 -3.75 13.33
CA GLY A 50 -7.70 -2.33 13.55
C GLY A 50 -6.23 -1.91 13.38
N TYR A 51 -5.49 -2.56 12.48
CA TYR A 51 -4.14 -2.12 12.10
C TYR A 51 -4.20 -0.92 11.14
N ALA A 52 -3.32 0.07 11.35
CA ALA A 52 -2.96 0.97 10.25
C ALA A 52 -2.26 0.17 9.15
N MET A 53 -2.43 0.54 7.88
CA MET A 53 -1.99 -0.34 6.79
C MET A 53 -1.33 0.41 5.65
N LEU A 54 -0.17 -0.11 5.24
CA LEU A 54 0.44 0.14 3.95
C LEU A 54 0.33 -1.14 3.12
N LEU A 55 -0.35 -1.08 1.99
CA LEU A 55 -0.54 -2.21 1.09
C LEU A 55 0.21 -1.93 -0.22
N GLU A 56 1.07 -2.85 -0.65
CA GLU A 56 1.87 -2.64 -1.86
C GLU A 56 1.01 -2.55 -3.12
N LYS A 57 1.49 -1.82 -4.14
CA LYS A 57 0.75 -1.67 -5.39
C LYS A 57 0.94 -2.90 -6.30
N PRO A 58 -0.07 -3.29 -7.09
CA PRO A 58 -1.45 -2.78 -7.12
C PRO A 58 -2.29 -3.26 -5.93
N LEU A 59 -3.38 -2.55 -5.63
CA LEU A 59 -4.28 -2.90 -4.53
C LEU A 59 -4.84 -4.32 -4.68
N SER A 60 -5.36 -4.64 -5.87
CA SER A 60 -5.72 -5.96 -6.36
C SER A 60 -5.88 -5.87 -7.89
N PRO A 61 -5.71 -6.97 -8.66
CA PRO A 61 -6.09 -7.01 -10.07
C PRO A 61 -7.62 -6.99 -10.30
N ASP A 62 -8.43 -7.19 -9.27
CA ASP A 62 -9.89 -7.20 -9.32
C ASP A 62 -10.49 -5.94 -8.68
N ALA A 63 -11.44 -5.31 -9.37
CA ALA A 63 -12.06 -4.06 -8.94
C ALA A 63 -13.04 -4.22 -7.76
N ASP A 64 -13.72 -5.36 -7.65
CA ASP A 64 -14.58 -5.68 -6.51
C ASP A 64 -13.77 -5.95 -5.25
N GLU A 65 -12.64 -6.64 -5.38
CA GLU A 65 -11.69 -6.81 -4.26
C GLU A 65 -11.15 -5.47 -3.77
N CYS A 66 -10.78 -4.58 -4.71
CA CYS A 66 -10.37 -3.21 -4.37
C CYS A 66 -11.45 -2.46 -3.58
N ARG A 67 -12.72 -2.56 -4.02
CA ARG A 67 -13.87 -1.95 -3.31
C ARG A 67 -14.03 -2.55 -1.92
N ALA A 68 -13.89 -3.87 -1.78
CA ALA A 68 -14.01 -4.55 -0.50
C ALA A 68 -12.95 -4.09 0.51
N ILE A 69 -11.68 -3.99 0.09
CA ILE A 69 -10.60 -3.50 0.94
C ILE A 69 -10.88 -2.05 1.39
N VAL A 70 -11.19 -1.16 0.44
CA VAL A 70 -11.45 0.26 0.74
C VAL A 70 -12.67 0.42 1.66
N ALA A 71 -13.74 -0.34 1.43
CA ALA A 71 -14.92 -0.32 2.28
C ALA A 71 -14.59 -0.71 3.73
N GLU A 72 -13.80 -1.77 3.92
CA GLU A 72 -13.44 -2.25 5.26
C GLU A 72 -12.54 -1.26 6.01
N VAL A 73 -11.46 -0.76 5.38
CA VAL A 73 -10.57 0.21 6.03
C VAL A 73 -11.28 1.54 6.34
N THR A 74 -12.22 1.95 5.48
CA THR A 74 -13.05 3.14 5.70
C THR A 74 -14.04 2.93 6.85
N ARG A 75 -14.73 1.78 6.88
CA ARG A 75 -15.67 1.41 7.95
C ARG A 75 -14.99 1.41 9.32
N GLN A 76 -13.76 0.90 9.37
CA GLN A 76 -12.93 0.84 10.58
C GLN A 76 -12.19 2.15 10.89
N ARG A 77 -12.27 3.15 9.99
CA ARG A 77 -11.59 4.46 10.11
C ARG A 77 -10.07 4.34 10.30
N LEU A 78 -9.45 3.44 9.54
CA LEU A 78 -8.01 3.15 9.65
C LEU A 78 -7.17 4.13 8.83
N ILE A 79 -5.94 4.36 9.28
CA ILE A 79 -4.92 4.94 8.44
C ILE A 79 -4.57 3.91 7.37
N PHE A 80 -4.77 4.25 6.10
CA PHE A 80 -4.56 3.35 4.98
C PHE A 80 -3.84 4.07 3.83
N SER A 81 -2.81 3.43 3.26
CA SER A 81 -2.13 3.90 2.06
C SER A 81 -1.78 2.72 1.15
N VAL A 82 -1.71 3.00 -0.15
CA VAL A 82 -1.15 2.08 -1.15
C VAL A 82 0.29 2.49 -1.47
N GLY A 83 1.15 1.54 -1.82
CA GLY A 83 2.59 1.68 -2.15
C GLY A 83 2.94 2.54 -3.38
N HIS A 84 2.19 3.62 -3.64
CA HIS A 84 2.48 4.58 -4.72
C HIS A 84 3.60 5.56 -4.35
N VAL A 85 4.82 5.03 -4.17
CA VAL A 85 5.98 5.78 -3.66
C VAL A 85 6.31 7.05 -4.46
N LEU A 86 6.09 7.04 -5.78
CA LEU A 86 6.37 8.19 -6.66
C LEU A 86 5.54 9.44 -6.33
N ARG A 87 4.39 9.29 -5.65
CA ARG A 87 3.57 10.41 -5.16
C ARG A 87 4.32 11.31 -4.16
N TYR A 88 5.30 10.74 -3.45
CA TYR A 88 6.04 11.41 -2.38
C TYR A 88 7.41 11.94 -2.82
N THR A 89 7.82 11.76 -4.07
CA THR A 89 9.08 12.34 -4.56
C THR A 89 9.01 13.87 -4.56
N ARG A 90 10.16 14.53 -4.35
CA ARG A 90 10.26 16.00 -4.39
C ARG A 90 9.72 16.57 -5.70
N TYR A 91 9.99 15.88 -6.81
CA TYR A 91 9.48 16.19 -8.14
C TYR A 91 7.95 16.24 -8.16
N THR A 92 7.27 15.14 -7.79
CA THR A 92 5.80 15.06 -7.84
C THR A 92 5.14 16.04 -6.87
N GLN A 93 5.69 16.21 -5.68
CA GLN A 93 5.18 17.18 -4.71
C GLN A 93 5.28 18.61 -5.23
N LYS A 94 6.43 19.00 -5.81
CA LYS A 94 6.63 20.35 -6.37
C LYS A 94 5.74 20.59 -7.58
N LEU A 95 5.59 19.61 -8.47
CA LEU A 95 4.67 19.69 -9.60
C LEU A 95 3.24 19.94 -9.12
N LYS A 96 2.74 19.14 -8.16
CA LYS A 96 1.40 19.31 -7.59
C LYS A 96 1.21 20.69 -6.96
N GLN A 97 2.23 21.21 -6.27
CA GLN A 97 2.19 22.54 -5.68
C GLN A 97 2.07 23.63 -6.77
N LEU A 98 2.94 23.61 -7.79
CA LEU A 98 2.90 24.59 -8.89
C LEU A 98 1.56 24.59 -9.64
N LEU A 99 0.99 23.41 -9.86
CA LEU A 99 -0.33 23.27 -10.48
C LEU A 99 -1.43 23.88 -9.58
N ARG A 100 -1.39 23.66 -8.27
CA ARG A 100 -2.34 24.25 -7.31
C ARG A 100 -2.21 25.77 -7.20
N ASP A 101 -1.00 26.28 -7.33
CA ASP A 101 -0.70 27.72 -7.29
C ASP A 101 -1.09 28.45 -8.59
N GLY A 102 -1.62 27.73 -9.59
CA GLY A 102 -2.03 28.31 -10.86
C GLY A 102 -0.88 28.74 -11.76
N ALA A 103 0.33 28.19 -11.57
CA ALA A 103 1.55 28.63 -12.27
C ALA A 103 1.47 28.53 -13.80
N ILE A 104 0.53 27.75 -14.34
CA ILE A 104 0.30 27.59 -15.78
C ILE A 104 -1.13 28.00 -16.22
N GLY A 105 -1.93 28.61 -15.32
CA GLY A 105 -3.36 28.81 -15.53
C GLY A 105 -4.16 27.50 -15.46
N ASP A 106 -5.18 27.37 -16.31
CA ASP A 106 -6.04 26.19 -16.34
C ASP A 106 -5.37 24.99 -17.01
N ILE A 107 -5.57 23.80 -16.43
CA ILE A 107 -5.14 22.54 -17.05
C ILE A 107 -6.08 22.22 -18.21
N VAL A 108 -5.60 22.38 -19.44
CA VAL A 108 -6.37 22.08 -20.66
C VAL A 108 -6.22 20.62 -21.09
N SER A 109 -5.05 20.03 -20.92
CA SER A 109 -4.76 18.64 -21.30
C SER A 109 -3.70 18.03 -20.38
N LEU A 110 -3.75 16.70 -20.24
CA LEU A 110 -2.76 15.92 -19.51
C LEU A 110 -2.34 14.73 -20.35
N GLN A 111 -1.04 14.61 -20.60
CA GLN A 111 -0.45 13.44 -21.22
C GLN A 111 0.49 12.79 -20.21
N HIS A 112 0.17 11.56 -19.79
CA HIS A 112 1.04 10.76 -18.95
C HIS A 112 1.76 9.75 -19.84
N LEU A 113 3.05 10.01 -20.11
CA LEU A 113 3.91 9.09 -20.83
C LEU A 113 4.81 8.40 -19.82
N GLU A 114 4.69 7.08 -19.74
CA GLU A 114 5.62 6.24 -18.99
C GLU A 114 6.38 5.37 -20.00
N PRO A 115 7.46 5.87 -20.61
CA PRO A 115 8.28 5.08 -21.51
C PRO A 115 9.09 4.08 -20.67
N VAL A 116 8.44 2.99 -20.28
CA VAL A 116 9.09 1.80 -19.73
C VAL A 116 9.72 1.04 -20.89
N GLY A 117 11.06 0.97 -20.92
CA GLY A 117 11.76 0.08 -21.85
C GLY A 117 11.35 -1.37 -21.60
N TYR A 118 11.44 -2.23 -22.62
CA TYR A 118 11.04 -3.64 -22.54
C TYR A 118 11.72 -4.42 -21.41
N TRP A 119 12.90 -3.96 -20.95
CA TRP A 119 13.64 -4.49 -19.81
C TRP A 119 12.93 -4.34 -18.45
N HIS A 120 11.97 -3.42 -18.37
CA HIS A 120 11.27 -3.08 -17.12
C HIS A 120 10.20 -4.13 -16.74
N GLN A 121 9.95 -5.10 -17.62
CA GLN A 121 9.05 -6.25 -17.41
C GLN A 121 9.80 -7.58 -17.24
N ALA A 122 11.14 -7.56 -17.11
CA ALA A 122 11.97 -8.76 -16.93
C ALA A 122 12.04 -9.22 -15.46
#